data_AF-A0A9D4DL07-F1
#
_entry.id   AF-A0A9D4DL07-F1
#
_cell.length_a   1.000
_cell.length_b   1.000
_cell.length_c   1.000
_cell.angle_alpha   90.00
_cell.angle_beta   90.00
_cell.angle_gamma   90.00
#
_symmetry.space_group_name_H-M   'P 1'
#
loop_
_entity.id
_entity.type
_entity.pdbx_description
1 polymer ?
#
loop_
_entity_poly.entity_id
_entity_poly.type
_entity_poly.pdbx_seq_one_letter_code
_entity_poly.pdbx_strand_id
1 'polypeptide(L)'
;MKNEGVISEMKNETVICEMKNETVICEMKNETVICEMKNEGVICQMKNEGVICEMKNEGVICEMKNEGVICEMKNETVICEMKNETVISEMKNETVICEMKNETVICEMKNETVICQMKNEGVICEMKNETVICEMKNETVICEMKNEAVICEMKNETVICEMKNEGVICEMKNEGVICEMKNETVICEMKNETVISEMKNEAVICEMKNEAVICEMKNEGVICEMKNETVICEMKNETVISEMKNEGVICEMKNEAVICEMKNETVI
;
A
#
# COMPACT_ATOMS: atom_id res chain seq x y z
N MET A 1 38.83 2.59 18.57
CA MET A 1 38.73 3.95 17.98
C MET A 1 37.37 3.99 17.32
N LYS A 2 36.41 4.74 17.89
CA LYS A 2 35.19 5.09 17.17
C LYS A 2 35.65 5.91 15.97
N ASN A 3 35.39 5.42 14.76
CA ASN A 3 35.64 6.20 13.55
C ASN A 3 34.61 7.33 13.56
N GLU A 4 35.08 8.58 13.63
CA GLU A 4 34.29 9.81 13.85
C GLU A 4 33.37 10.19 12.66
N GLY A 5 33.06 9.22 11.79
CA GLY A 5 32.28 9.38 10.59
C GLY A 5 33.09 9.12 9.31
N VAL A 6 32.44 8.60 8.28
CA VAL A 6 33.03 8.40 6.95
C VAL A 6 32.26 9.24 5.95
N ILE A 7 32.97 10.09 5.20
CA ILE A 7 32.45 10.78 4.02
C ILE A 7 33.22 10.22 2.82
N SER A 8 32.52 9.60 1.87
CA SER A 8 33.17 8.95 0.72
C SER A 8 32.40 9.15 -0.59
N GLU A 9 33.12 9.51 -1.64
CA GLU A 9 32.64 9.45 -3.03
C GLU A 9 33.34 8.27 -3.72
N MET A 10 32.57 7.30 -4.22
CA MET A 10 33.10 6.09 -4.86
C MET A 10 32.66 6.03 -6.33
N LYS A 11 33.66 5.99 -7.23
CA LYS A 11 33.50 5.86 -8.68
C LYS A 11 34.42 4.77 -9.20
N ASN A 12 33.87 3.59 -9.42
CA ASN A 12 34.48 2.38 -9.94
C ASN A 12 33.45 1.61 -10.77
N GLU A 13 33.89 0.60 -11.50
CA GLU A 13 32.98 -0.34 -12.19
C GLU A 13 32.15 -1.12 -11.16
N THR A 14 32.82 -1.75 -10.19
CA THR A 14 32.17 -2.45 -9.08
C THR A 14 32.67 -1.92 -7.75
N VAL A 15 31.75 -1.68 -6.82
CA VAL A 15 32.04 -1.37 -5.41
C VAL A 15 31.46 -2.45 -4.52
N ILE A 16 32.33 -3.04 -3.69
CA ILE A 16 31.93 -3.91 -2.59
C ILE A 16 32.47 -3.28 -1.31
N CYS A 17 31.59 -2.93 -0.38
CA CYS A 17 32.00 -2.27 0.86
C CYS A 17 31.22 -2.74 2.08
N GLU A 18 31.93 -2.77 3.22
CA GLU A 18 31.34 -2.97 4.54
C GLU A 18 31.73 -1.75 5.38
N MET A 19 30.73 -1.03 5.90
CA MET A 19 30.95 0.20 6.67
C MET A 19 30.40 0.05 8.08
N LYS A 20 31.30 0.22 9.07
CA LYS A 20 31.03 0.19 10.52
C LYS A 20 31.61 1.42 11.19
N ASN A 21 30.83 2.48 11.25
CA ASN A 21 31.19 3.79 11.78
C ASN A 21 30.02 4.38 12.57
N GLU A 22 30.24 5.49 13.25
CA GLU A 22 29.15 6.21 13.93
C GLU A 22 28.20 6.80 12.87
N THR A 23 28.74 7.53 11.90
CA THR A 23 27.98 8.10 10.79
C THR A 23 28.63 7.78 9.45
N VAL A 24 27.82 7.48 8.43
CA VAL A 24 28.28 7.31 7.05
C VAL A 24 27.53 8.29 6.15
N ILE A 25 28.28 9.04 5.35
CA ILE A 25 27.76 9.84 4.25
C ILE A 25 28.47 9.37 2.98
N CYS A 26 27.72 8.82 2.02
CA CYS A 26 28.34 8.31 0.81
C CYS A 26 27.59 8.66 -0.47
N GLU A 27 28.37 8.92 -1.52
CA GLU A 27 27.88 9.06 -2.88
C GLU A 27 28.53 7.97 -3.74
N MET A 28 27.71 7.15 -4.39
CA MET A 28 28.17 6.01 -5.19
C MET A 28 27.65 6.12 -6.62
N LYS A 29 28.59 6.21 -7.57
CA LYS A 29 28.35 6.28 -9.02
C LYS A 29 29.15 5.21 -9.74
N ASN A 30 28.58 4.01 -9.85
CA ASN A 30 29.24 2.78 -10.30
C ASN A 30 28.32 1.98 -11.22
N GLU A 31 28.81 0.92 -11.84
CA GLU A 31 27.94 -0.04 -12.54
C GLU A 31 27.19 -0.88 -11.50
N THR A 32 27.92 -1.52 -10.59
CA THR A 32 27.37 -2.35 -9.51
C THR A 32 27.85 -1.92 -8.14
N VAL A 33 26.93 -1.81 -7.18
CA VAL A 33 27.22 -1.59 -5.76
C VAL A 33 26.68 -2.75 -4.93
N ILE A 34 27.53 -3.33 -4.10
CA ILE A 34 27.16 -4.26 -3.03
C ILE A 34 27.66 -3.67 -1.72
N CYS A 35 26.75 -3.35 -0.79
CA CYS A 35 27.15 -2.74 0.48
C CYS A 35 26.44 -3.31 1.70
N GLU A 36 27.18 -3.41 2.80
CA GLU A 36 26.66 -3.69 4.13
C GLU A 36 27.00 -2.51 5.05
N MET A 37 25.98 -1.90 5.64
CA MET A 37 26.13 -0.71 6.49
C MET A 37 25.56 -0.97 7.88
N LYS A 38 26.44 -0.89 8.90
CA LYS A 38 26.12 -1.07 10.32
C LYS A 38 26.64 0.12 11.13
N ASN A 39 25.81 1.16 11.27
CA ASN A 39 26.19 2.48 11.79
C ASN A 39 25.07 3.07 12.67
N GLU A 40 25.32 4.15 13.40
CA GLU A 40 24.23 4.89 14.06
C GLU A 40 23.42 5.64 12.99
N GLY A 41 24.09 6.38 12.10
CA GLY A 41 23.45 7.12 11.00
C GLY A 41 24.03 6.84 9.62
N VAL A 42 23.17 6.72 8.60
CA VAL A 42 23.55 6.59 7.18
C VAL A 42 22.82 7.62 6.33
N ILE A 43 23.57 8.34 5.51
CA ILE A 43 23.06 9.15 4.41
C ILE A 43 23.74 8.67 3.13
N CYS A 44 22.97 8.19 2.15
CA CYS A 44 23.55 7.72 0.90
C CYS A 44 22.80 8.21 -0.34
N GLN A 45 23.59 8.51 -1.38
CA GLN A 45 23.10 8.75 -2.73
C GLN A 45 23.72 7.72 -3.67
N MET A 46 22.88 6.94 -4.32
CA MET A 46 23.31 5.82 -5.18
C MET A 46 22.75 6.03 -6.58
N LYS A 47 23.66 6.19 -7.56
CA LYS A 47 23.32 6.27 -8.97
C LYS A 47 24.14 5.26 -9.77
N ASN A 48 23.60 4.07 -9.95
CA ASN A 48 24.28 2.90 -10.49
C ASN A 48 23.38 2.11 -11.44
N GLU A 49 23.88 1.08 -12.11
CA GLU A 49 23.01 0.14 -12.84
C GLU A 49 22.36 -0.81 -11.82
N GLY A 50 23.16 -1.47 -10.98
CA GLY A 50 22.70 -2.39 -9.94
C GLY A 50 23.11 -1.99 -8.52
N VAL A 51 22.19 -2.10 -7.57
CA VAL A 51 22.45 -1.93 -6.13
C VAL A 51 21.92 -3.13 -5.35
N ILE A 52 22.77 -3.70 -4.52
CA ILE A 52 22.40 -4.65 -3.46
C ILE A 52 22.89 -4.07 -2.14
N CYS A 53 21.98 -3.81 -1.19
CA CYS A 53 22.37 -3.25 0.10
C CYS A 53 21.67 -3.90 1.30
N GLU A 54 22.43 -4.13 2.36
CA GLU A 54 21.93 -4.46 3.69
C GLU A 54 22.25 -3.32 4.65
N MET A 55 21.23 -2.74 5.27
CA MET A 55 21.35 -1.59 6.16
C MET A 55 20.78 -1.92 7.55
N LYS A 56 21.65 -1.90 8.56
CA LYS A 56 21.34 -2.14 9.98
C LYS A 56 21.82 -0.98 10.84
N ASN A 57 21.01 0.06 10.99
CA ASN A 57 21.40 1.34 11.57
C ASN A 57 20.31 1.91 12.48
N GLU A 58 20.56 2.97 13.24
CA GLU A 58 19.48 3.68 13.95
C GLU A 58 18.69 4.53 12.92
N GLY A 59 19.38 5.34 12.12
CA GLY A 59 18.78 6.18 11.09
C GLY A 59 19.36 5.96 9.69
N VAL A 60 18.48 5.88 8.67
CA VAL A 60 18.87 5.82 7.26
C VAL A 60 18.11 6.88 6.46
N ILE A 61 18.85 7.66 5.67
CA ILE A 61 18.32 8.53 4.62
C ILE A 61 18.99 8.12 3.31
N CYS A 62 18.20 7.71 2.31
CA CYS A 62 18.77 7.30 1.03
C CYS A 62 18.02 7.82 -0.19
N GLU A 63 18.77 8.19 -1.22
CA GLU A 63 18.27 8.47 -2.56
C GLU A 63 18.90 7.48 -3.54
N MET A 64 18.06 6.70 -4.21
CA MET A 64 18.48 5.62 -5.10
C MET A 64 17.92 5.86 -6.50
N LYS A 65 18.82 6.07 -7.48
CA LYS A 65 18.47 6.21 -8.90
C LYS A 65 19.27 5.22 -9.75
N ASN A 66 18.72 4.02 -9.94
CA ASN A 66 19.40 2.88 -10.54
C ASN A 66 18.51 2.12 -11.52
N GLU A 67 19.04 1.16 -12.27
CA GLU A 67 18.19 0.25 -13.05
C GLU A 67 17.56 -0.78 -12.11
N GLY A 68 18.36 -1.47 -11.29
CA GLY A 68 17.90 -2.44 -10.31
C GLY A 68 18.35 -2.14 -8.87
N VAL A 69 17.43 -2.29 -7.91
CA VAL A 69 17.71 -2.19 -6.47
C VAL A 69 17.16 -3.40 -5.74
N ILE A 70 18.02 -4.04 -4.94
CA ILE A 70 17.63 -5.02 -3.93
C ILE A 70 18.12 -4.51 -2.57
N CYS A 71 17.21 -4.31 -1.62
CA CYS A 71 17.59 -3.80 -0.30
C CYS A 71 16.92 -4.52 0.86
N GLU A 72 17.69 -4.76 1.92
CA GLU A 72 17.19 -5.18 3.23
C GLU A 72 17.51 -4.08 4.25
N MET A 73 16.48 -3.53 4.90
CA MET A 73 16.60 -2.42 5.85
C MET A 73 16.04 -2.83 7.21
N LYS A 74 16.90 -2.82 8.23
CA LYS A 74 16.59 -3.12 9.63
C LYS A 74 17.07 -1.99 10.55
N ASN A 75 16.25 -0.97 10.72
CA ASN A 75 16.63 0.29 11.37
C ASN A 75 15.54 0.82 12.29
N GLU A 76 15.82 1.85 13.11
CA GLU A 76 14.73 2.55 13.82
C GLU A 76 13.95 3.42 12.84
N THR A 77 14.64 4.29 12.09
CA THR A 77 14.02 5.19 11.10
C THR A 77 14.64 5.04 9.72
N VAL A 78 13.78 4.92 8.69
CA VAL A 78 14.16 4.94 7.27
C VAL A 78 13.40 6.04 6.55
N ILE A 79 14.14 6.87 5.82
CA ILE A 79 13.60 7.81 4.84
C ILE A 79 14.25 7.50 3.49
N CYS A 80 13.46 7.14 2.47
CA CYS A 80 14.01 6.80 1.17
C CYS A 80 13.25 7.39 -0.02
N GLU A 81 14.00 7.82 -1.03
CA GLU A 81 13.49 8.17 -2.35
C GLU A 81 14.09 7.21 -3.38
N MET A 82 13.25 6.48 -4.10
CA MET A 82 13.66 5.44 -5.05
C MET A 82 13.10 5.75 -6.44
N LYS A 83 13.99 5.98 -7.41
CA LYS A 83 13.70 6.23 -8.83
C LYS A 83 14.45 5.24 -9.71
N ASN A 84 13.91 4.04 -9.86
CA ASN A 84 14.58 2.91 -10.50
C ASN A 84 13.68 2.20 -11.52
N GLU A 85 14.20 1.28 -12.33
CA GLU A 85 13.33 0.41 -13.13
C GLU A 85 12.70 -0.64 -12.21
N THR A 86 13.52 -1.40 -11.48
CA THR A 86 13.06 -2.43 -10.55
C THR A 86 13.53 -2.20 -9.12
N VAL A 87 12.62 -2.31 -8.16
CA VAL A 87 12.91 -2.30 -6.72
C VAL A 87 12.37 -3.57 -6.07
N ILE A 88 13.24 -4.26 -5.33
CA ILE A 88 12.88 -5.33 -4.40
C ILE A 88 13.36 -4.91 -3.01
N SER A 89 12.46 -4.84 -2.03
CA SER A 89 12.81 -4.37 -0.69
C SER A 89 12.17 -5.16 0.43
N GLU A 90 12.94 -5.45 1.48
CA GLU A 90 12.44 -5.93 2.77
C GLU A 90 12.77 -4.88 3.84
N MET A 91 11.74 -4.37 4.51
CA MET A 91 11.87 -3.30 5.50
C MET A 91 11.30 -3.75 6.84
N LYS A 92 12.17 -3.79 7.87
CA LYS A 92 11.82 -4.12 9.26
C LYS A 92 12.31 -3.02 10.20
N ASN A 93 11.50 -2.00 10.43
CA ASN A 93 11.89 -0.77 11.12
C ASN A 93 10.81 -0.29 12.09
N GLU A 94 11.10 0.69 12.95
CA GLU A 94 10.02 1.35 13.70
C GLU A 94 9.23 2.28 12.75
N THR A 95 9.94 3.16 12.05
CA THR A 95 9.32 4.12 11.11
C THR A 95 9.93 4.03 9.71
N VAL A 96 9.06 3.97 8.70
CA VAL A 96 9.42 4.05 7.28
C VAL A 96 8.67 5.19 6.61
N ILE A 97 9.41 6.07 5.94
CA ILE A 97 8.86 7.09 5.03
C ILE A 97 9.50 6.88 3.66
N CYS A 98 8.70 6.56 2.64
CA CYS A 98 9.26 6.29 1.31
C CYS A 98 8.47 6.93 0.17
N GLU A 99 9.22 7.41 -0.84
CA GLU A 99 8.69 7.81 -2.14
C GLU A 99 9.29 6.89 -3.21
N MET A 100 8.43 6.20 -3.95
CA MET A 100 8.83 5.20 -4.96
C MET A 100 8.26 5.59 -6.33
N LYS A 101 9.14 5.83 -7.29
CA LYS A 101 8.84 6.18 -8.69
C LYS A 101 9.59 5.24 -9.63
N ASN A 102 9.03 4.07 -9.88
CA ASN A 102 9.70 2.97 -10.57
C ASN A 102 8.81 2.31 -11.63
N GLU A 103 9.36 1.41 -12.45
CA GLU A 103 8.54 0.57 -13.32
C GLU A 103 7.87 -0.52 -12.48
N THR A 104 8.67 -1.31 -11.74
CA THR A 104 8.20 -2.40 -10.88
C THR A 104 8.69 -2.24 -9.44
N VAL A 105 7.78 -2.40 -8.49
CA VAL A 105 8.08 -2.45 -7.04
C VAL A 105 7.55 -3.75 -6.43
N ILE A 106 8.43 -4.44 -5.72
CA ILE A 106 8.08 -5.56 -4.83
C ILE A 106 8.58 -5.23 -3.44
N CYS A 107 7.69 -5.13 -2.44
CA CYS A 107 8.11 -4.81 -1.08
C CYS A 107 7.40 -5.64 0.01
N GLU A 108 8.17 -6.02 1.02
CA GLU A 108 7.64 -6.55 2.28
C GLU A 108 7.99 -5.56 3.41
N MET A 109 6.97 -5.09 4.13
CA MET A 109 7.10 -4.08 5.17
C MET A 109 6.54 -4.62 6.49
N LYS A 110 7.41 -4.72 7.50
CA LYS A 110 7.06 -5.10 8.88
C LYS A 110 7.56 -4.05 9.86
N ASN A 111 6.76 -3.03 10.13
CA ASN A 111 7.16 -1.83 10.87
C ASN A 111 6.08 -1.39 11.87
N GLU A 112 6.38 -0.46 12.76
CA GLU A 112 5.31 0.17 13.56
C GLU A 112 4.54 1.15 12.68
N THR A 113 5.23 2.08 12.02
CA THR A 113 4.62 3.10 11.15
C THR A 113 5.20 3.07 9.74
N VAL A 114 4.32 3.07 8.74
CA VAL A 114 4.67 3.22 7.32
C VAL A 114 3.92 4.40 6.71
N ILE A 115 4.65 5.31 6.08
CA ILE A 115 4.11 6.37 5.23
C ILE A 115 4.75 6.21 3.84
N CYS A 116 3.94 5.93 2.82
CA CYS A 116 4.49 5.72 1.48
C CYS A 116 3.70 6.41 0.36
N GLN A 117 4.44 6.91 -0.63
CA GLN A 117 3.89 7.38 -1.90
C GLN A 117 4.48 6.53 -3.03
N MET A 118 3.61 5.89 -3.80
CA MET A 118 4.00 4.97 -4.87
C MET A 118 3.41 5.43 -6.19
N LYS A 119 4.29 5.72 -7.16
CA LYS A 119 3.92 6.05 -8.54
C LYS A 119 4.72 5.19 -9.51
N ASN A 120 4.17 4.04 -9.89
CA ASN A 120 4.84 3.00 -10.64
C ASN A 120 3.94 2.38 -11.72
N GLU A 121 4.48 1.53 -12.59
CA GLU A 121 3.63 0.72 -13.49
C GLU A 121 3.03 -0.45 -12.70
N GLY A 122 3.88 -1.25 -12.03
CA GLY A 122 3.46 -2.39 -11.22
C GLY A 122 3.91 -2.30 -9.76
N VAL A 123 3.00 -2.59 -8.83
CA VAL A 123 3.29 -2.70 -7.39
C VAL A 123 2.76 -4.02 -6.83
N ILE A 124 3.63 -4.74 -6.13
CA ILE A 124 3.28 -5.89 -5.28
C ILE A 124 3.78 -5.59 -3.87
N CYS A 125 2.90 -5.52 -2.88
CA CYS A 125 3.31 -5.26 -1.51
C CYS A 125 2.62 -6.13 -0.45
N GLU A 126 3.39 -6.53 0.56
CA GLU A 126 2.88 -7.13 1.79
C GLU A 126 3.22 -6.21 2.97
N MET A 127 2.20 -5.75 3.69
CA MET A 127 2.32 -4.80 4.79
C MET A 127 1.77 -5.41 6.08
N LYS A 128 2.63 -5.57 7.09
CA LYS A 128 2.31 -6.04 8.44
C LYS A 128 2.80 -5.01 9.47
N ASN A 129 2.00 -4.02 9.80
CA ASN A 129 2.41 -2.87 10.59
C ASN A 129 1.37 -2.47 11.63
N GLU A 130 1.68 -1.57 12.56
CA GLU A 130 0.62 -0.98 13.40
C GLU A 130 -0.16 0.05 12.58
N THR A 131 0.53 1.02 11.97
CA THR A 131 -0.09 2.07 11.16
C THR A 131 0.47 2.13 9.75
N VAL A 132 -0.42 2.19 8.76
CA VAL A 132 -0.08 2.41 7.34
C VAL A 132 -0.84 3.62 6.80
N ILE A 133 -0.10 4.54 6.19
CA ILE A 133 -0.63 5.63 5.37
C ILE A 133 -0.02 5.52 3.98
N CYS A 134 -0.83 5.30 2.95
CA CYS A 134 -0.31 5.16 1.59
C CYS A 134 -1.10 5.91 0.53
N GLU A 135 -0.38 6.43 -0.46
CA GLU A 135 -0.94 6.97 -1.70
C GLU A 135 -0.35 6.19 -2.87
N MET A 136 -1.21 5.56 -3.66
CA MET A 136 -0.82 4.68 -4.76
C MET A 136 -1.41 5.20 -6.08
N LYS A 137 -0.53 5.52 -7.03
CA LYS A 137 -0.85 6.01 -8.38
C LYS A 137 -0.12 5.18 -9.44
N ASN A 138 -0.65 4.02 -9.78
CA ASN A 138 0.02 3.01 -10.59
C ASN A 138 -0.89 2.45 -11.70
N GLU A 139 -0.36 1.65 -12.62
CA GLU A 139 -1.23 0.90 -13.54
C GLU A 139 -1.84 -0.30 -12.80
N THR A 140 -0.99 -1.15 -12.19
CA THR A 140 -1.42 -2.33 -11.44
C THR A 140 -0.93 -2.32 -10.00
N VAL A 141 -1.83 -2.59 -9.06
CA VAL A 141 -1.52 -2.79 -7.63
C VAL A 141 -2.05 -4.13 -7.15
N ILE A 142 -1.17 -4.91 -6.52
CA ILE A 142 -1.53 -6.09 -5.73
C ILE A 142 -1.00 -5.89 -4.32
N CYS A 143 -1.89 -5.85 -3.32
CA CYS A 143 -1.46 -5.63 -1.93
C CYS A 143 -2.16 -6.52 -0.91
N GLU A 144 -1.40 -7.02 0.06
CA GLU A 144 -1.92 -7.65 1.28
C GLU A 144 -1.57 -6.79 2.48
N MET A 145 -2.59 -6.35 3.23
CA MET A 145 -2.45 -5.43 4.37
C MET A 145 -3.02 -6.07 5.63
N LYS A 146 -2.17 -6.24 6.65
CA LYS A 146 -2.50 -6.85 7.94
C LYS A 146 -1.95 -5.99 9.06
N ASN A 147 -2.71 -4.99 9.47
CA ASN A 147 -2.30 -3.89 10.33
C ASN A 147 -3.35 -3.53 11.38
N GLU A 148 -3.03 -2.67 12.35
CA GLU A 148 -4.06 -2.13 13.24
C GLU A 148 -4.86 -1.05 12.49
N ALA A 149 -4.19 -0.05 11.93
CA ALA A 149 -4.82 1.07 11.21
C ALA A 149 -4.27 1.24 9.79
N VAL A 150 -5.17 1.40 8.82
CA VAL A 150 -4.83 1.68 7.41
C VAL A 150 -5.59 2.90 6.92
N ILE A 151 -4.86 3.85 6.33
CA ILE A 151 -5.40 4.94 5.51
C ILE A 151 -4.77 4.85 4.13
N CYS A 152 -5.57 4.61 3.09
CA CYS A 152 -5.04 4.51 1.74
C CYS A 152 -5.86 5.27 0.68
N GLU A 153 -5.16 5.94 -0.24
CA GLU A 153 -5.72 6.48 -1.47
C GLU A 153 -5.14 5.73 -2.67
N MET A 154 -6.02 5.14 -3.49
CA MET A 154 -5.64 4.32 -4.64
C MET A 154 -6.25 4.90 -5.92
N LYS A 155 -5.38 5.30 -6.85
CA LYS A 155 -5.72 5.86 -8.18
C LYS A 155 -4.97 5.10 -9.27
N ASN A 156 -5.53 3.99 -9.72
CA ASN A 156 -4.85 3.03 -10.59
C ASN A 156 -5.76 2.51 -11.71
N GLU A 157 -5.22 1.76 -12.68
CA GLU A 157 -6.07 1.04 -13.63
C GLU A 157 -6.69 -0.19 -12.94
N THR A 158 -5.84 -1.06 -12.37
CA THR A 158 -6.27 -2.28 -11.67
C THR A 158 -5.76 -2.34 -10.24
N VAL A 159 -6.65 -2.66 -9.31
CA VAL A 159 -6.32 -2.93 -7.90
C VAL A 159 -6.84 -4.29 -7.48
N ILE A 160 -5.96 -5.09 -6.88
CA ILE A 160 -6.30 -6.31 -6.16
C ILE A 160 -5.79 -6.17 -4.73
N CYS A 161 -6.68 -6.16 -3.73
CA CYS A 161 -6.27 -6.00 -2.35
C CYS A 161 -6.97 -6.96 -1.37
N GLU A 162 -6.19 -7.46 -0.41
CA GLU A 162 -6.70 -8.14 0.79
C GLU A 162 -6.34 -7.29 2.01
N MET A 163 -7.34 -6.92 2.80
CA MET A 163 -7.22 -6.07 3.97
C MET A 163 -7.76 -6.78 5.20
N LYS A 164 -6.89 -7.08 6.16
CA LYS A 164 -7.24 -7.69 7.44
C LYS A 164 -6.69 -6.85 8.61
N ASN A 165 -7.47 -5.89 9.07
CA ASN A 165 -7.04 -4.85 10.01
C ASN A 165 -8.08 -4.56 11.09
N GLU A 166 -7.75 -3.77 12.11
CA GLU A 166 -8.77 -3.27 13.04
C GLU A 166 -9.58 -2.13 12.37
N GLY A 167 -8.88 -1.12 11.86
CA GLY A 167 -9.50 0.03 11.19
C GLY A 167 -8.97 0.27 9.77
N VAL A 168 -9.88 0.47 8.82
CA VAL A 168 -9.56 0.84 7.44
C VAL A 168 -10.33 2.07 7.00
N ILE A 169 -9.61 3.05 6.47
CA ILE A 169 -10.15 4.18 5.70
C ILE A 169 -9.54 4.13 4.30
N CYS A 170 -10.36 3.97 3.26
CA CYS A 170 -9.84 3.90 1.90
C CYS A 170 -10.65 4.69 0.88
N GLU A 171 -9.94 5.33 -0.04
CA GLU A 171 -10.50 5.96 -1.23
C GLU A 171 -9.94 5.26 -2.48
N MET A 172 -10.81 4.72 -3.32
CA MET A 172 -10.45 3.95 -4.51
C MET A 172 -11.08 4.59 -5.76
N LYS A 173 -10.22 5.07 -6.67
CA LYS A 173 -10.57 5.69 -7.95
C LYS A 173 -9.83 5.00 -9.10
N ASN A 174 -10.39 3.91 -9.62
CA ASN A 174 -9.71 2.99 -10.53
C ASN A 174 -10.62 2.53 -11.67
N GLU A 175 -10.08 1.86 -12.69
CA GLU A 175 -10.92 1.18 -13.69
C GLU A 175 -11.51 -0.11 -13.08
N GLY A 176 -10.65 -0.97 -12.55
CA GLY A 176 -11.03 -2.24 -11.92
C GLY A 176 -10.55 -2.38 -10.49
N VAL A 177 -11.45 -2.81 -9.59
CA VAL A 177 -11.12 -3.13 -8.19
C VAL A 177 -11.63 -4.52 -7.84
N ILE A 178 -10.75 -5.35 -7.29
CA ILE A 178 -11.08 -6.59 -6.58
C ILE A 178 -10.57 -6.45 -5.14
N CYS A 179 -11.46 -6.46 -4.16
CA CYS A 179 -11.06 -6.32 -2.76
C CYS A 179 -11.72 -7.32 -1.82
N GLU A 180 -10.95 -7.82 -0.87
CA GLU A 180 -11.45 -8.59 0.28
C GLU A 180 -11.10 -7.82 1.57
N MET A 181 -12.11 -7.53 2.38
CA MET A 181 -11.99 -6.73 3.60
C MET A 181 -12.51 -7.53 4.79
N LYS A 182 -11.62 -7.87 5.72
CA LYS A 182 -11.89 -8.56 7.00
C LYS A 182 -11.39 -7.74 8.19
N ASN A 183 -12.18 -6.77 8.64
CA ASN A 183 -11.76 -5.76 9.60
C ASN A 183 -12.81 -5.53 10.70
N GLU A 184 -12.46 -4.84 11.78
CA GLU A 184 -13.49 -4.40 12.74
C GLU A 184 -14.30 -3.25 12.13
N THR A 185 -13.62 -2.18 11.69
CA THR A 185 -14.26 -1.01 11.08
C THR A 185 -13.70 -0.72 9.69
N VAL A 186 -14.60 -0.52 8.72
CA VAL A 186 -14.27 -0.07 7.36
C VAL A 186 -15.04 1.19 7.02
N ILE A 187 -14.33 2.20 6.55
CA ILE A 187 -14.89 3.38 5.86
C ILE A 187 -14.28 3.43 4.46
N CYS A 188 -15.10 3.28 3.42
CA CYS A 188 -14.59 3.27 2.06
C CYS A 188 -15.41 4.11 1.07
N GLU A 189 -14.70 4.80 0.18
CA GLU A 189 -15.28 5.47 -0.99
C GLU A 189 -14.72 4.81 -2.25
N MET A 190 -15.61 4.32 -3.11
CA MET A 190 -15.27 3.60 -4.35
C MET A 190 -15.90 4.30 -5.54
N LYS A 191 -15.06 4.81 -6.44
CA LYS A 191 -15.41 5.50 -7.69
C LYS A 191 -14.67 4.87 -8.87
N ASN A 192 -15.21 3.78 -9.40
CA ASN A 192 -14.54 2.91 -10.37
C ASN A 192 -15.45 2.51 -11.53
N GLU A 193 -14.92 1.93 -12.60
CA GLU A 193 -15.79 1.31 -13.61
C GLU A 193 -16.36 0.00 -13.07
N THR A 194 -15.50 -0.92 -12.62
CA THR A 194 -15.90 -2.22 -12.07
C THR A 194 -15.38 -2.43 -10.65
N VAL A 195 -16.27 -2.86 -9.76
CA VAL A 195 -15.92 -3.28 -8.39
C VAL A 195 -16.43 -4.70 -8.13
N ILE A 196 -15.53 -5.56 -7.65
CA ILE A 196 -15.85 -6.84 -7.02
C ILE A 196 -15.34 -6.78 -5.59
N SER A 197 -16.24 -6.88 -4.61
CA SER A 197 -15.86 -6.75 -3.20
C SER A 197 -16.48 -7.82 -2.31
N GLU A 198 -15.69 -8.33 -1.37
CA GLU A 198 -16.17 -9.15 -0.26
C GLU A 198 -15.84 -8.44 1.06
N MET A 199 -16.86 -8.15 1.85
CA MET A 199 -16.75 -7.40 3.11
C MET A 199 -17.28 -8.24 4.27
N LYS A 200 -16.39 -8.61 5.19
CA LYS A 200 -16.66 -9.38 6.41
C LYS A 200 -16.14 -8.63 7.64
N ASN A 201 -16.92 -7.72 8.18
CA ASN A 201 -16.49 -6.76 9.19
C ASN A 201 -17.51 -6.59 10.32
N GLU A 202 -17.16 -5.94 11.43
CA GLU A 202 -18.16 -5.56 12.43
C GLU A 202 -18.98 -4.38 11.90
N ALA A 203 -18.32 -3.29 11.50
CA ALA A 203 -18.97 -2.08 10.99
C ALA A 203 -18.42 -1.67 9.61
N VAL A 204 -19.33 -1.39 8.68
CA VAL A 204 -19.00 -0.87 7.34
C VAL A 204 -19.77 0.42 7.07
N ILE A 205 -19.04 1.45 6.65
CA ILE A 205 -19.61 2.66 6.02
C ILE A 205 -19.02 2.75 4.62
N CYS A 206 -19.85 2.64 3.58
CA CYS A 206 -19.36 2.68 2.21
C CYS A 206 -20.17 3.58 1.28
N GLU A 207 -19.47 4.30 0.40
CA GLU A 207 -20.05 5.01 -0.72
C GLU A 207 -19.50 4.40 -2.02
N MET A 208 -20.41 3.92 -2.88
CA MET A 208 -20.08 3.26 -4.14
C MET A 208 -20.72 4.01 -5.30
N LYS A 209 -19.90 4.57 -6.18
CA LYS A 209 -20.26 5.31 -7.39
C LYS A 209 -19.53 4.74 -8.61
N ASN A 210 -20.07 3.66 -9.18
CA ASN A 210 -19.39 2.84 -10.18
C ASN A 210 -20.32 2.48 -11.35
N GLU A 211 -19.79 1.98 -12.46
CA GLU A 211 -20.64 1.44 -13.54
C GLU A 211 -21.21 0.07 -13.14
N ALA A 212 -20.34 -0.85 -12.68
CA ALA A 212 -20.72 -2.18 -12.25
C ALA A 212 -20.19 -2.52 -10.86
N VAL A 213 -21.07 -3.02 -9.99
CA VAL A 213 -20.72 -3.49 -8.65
C VAL A 213 -21.22 -4.92 -8.45
N ILE A 214 -20.31 -5.79 -8.02
CA ILE A 214 -20.62 -7.08 -7.41
C ILE A 214 -20.10 -7.04 -5.98
N CYS A 215 -20.97 -7.15 -5.00
CA CYS A 215 -20.56 -7.12 -3.60
C CYS A 215 -21.25 -8.17 -2.74
N GLU A 216 -20.46 -8.78 -1.85
CA GLU A 216 -20.94 -9.62 -0.76
C GLU A 216 -20.62 -8.95 0.56
N MET A 217 -21.63 -8.67 1.37
CA MET A 217 -21.51 -7.99 2.66
C MET A 217 -22.05 -8.88 3.77
N LYS A 218 -21.15 -9.33 4.66
CA LYS A 218 -21.42 -10.16 5.85
C LYS A 218 -20.89 -9.47 7.11
N ASN A 219 -21.66 -8.55 7.67
CA ASN A 219 -21.22 -7.65 8.74
C ASN A 219 -22.25 -7.53 9.87
N GLU A 220 -21.87 -7.01 11.04
CA GLU A 220 -22.87 -6.68 12.08
C GLU A 220 -23.67 -5.41 11.68
N GLY A 221 -22.97 -4.36 11.26
CA GLY A 221 -23.57 -3.10 10.82
C GLY A 221 -23.07 -2.64 9.46
N VAL A 222 -24.01 -2.27 8.58
CA VAL A 222 -23.71 -1.66 7.28
C VAL A 222 -24.49 -0.36 7.11
N ILE A 223 -23.77 0.71 6.78
CA ILE A 223 -24.31 1.95 6.21
C ILE A 223 -23.75 2.09 4.82
N CYS A 224 -24.59 2.03 3.78
CA CYS A 224 -24.12 2.12 2.41
C CYS A 224 -24.93 3.08 1.54
N GLU A 225 -24.23 3.83 0.69
CA GLU A 225 -24.81 4.60 -0.40
C GLU A 225 -24.30 4.03 -1.73
N MET A 226 -25.20 3.55 -2.57
CA MET A 226 -24.89 2.94 -3.87
C MET A 226 -25.54 3.74 -4.99
N LYS A 227 -24.72 4.30 -5.88
CA LYS A 227 -25.10 5.08 -7.07
C LYS A 227 -24.38 4.53 -8.29
N ASN A 228 -24.90 3.46 -8.85
CA ASN A 228 -24.24 2.69 -9.91
C ASN A 228 -25.18 2.38 -11.08
N GLU A 229 -24.65 2.05 -12.26
CA GLU A 229 -25.52 1.58 -13.35
C GLU A 229 -26.06 0.19 -13.02
N THR A 230 -25.19 -0.75 -12.67
CA THR A 230 -25.56 -2.13 -12.32
C THR A 230 -25.01 -2.55 -10.96
N VAL A 231 -25.87 -3.16 -10.14
CA VAL A 231 -25.49 -3.71 -8.84
C VAL A 231 -26.00 -5.15 -8.70
N ILE A 232 -25.08 -6.04 -8.33
CA ILE A 232 -25.37 -7.37 -7.82
C ILE A 232 -24.88 -7.40 -6.37
N CYS A 233 -25.80 -7.47 -5.41
CA CYS A 233 -25.45 -7.50 -3.99
C CYS A 233 -26.02 -8.70 -3.25
N GLU A 234 -25.22 -9.28 -2.37
CA GLU A 234 -25.69 -10.18 -1.30
C GLU A 234 -25.36 -9.55 0.05
N MET A 235 -26.39 -9.26 0.85
CA MET A 235 -26.27 -8.62 2.15
C MET A 235 -26.80 -9.55 3.24
N LYS A 236 -25.91 -9.99 4.13
CA LYS A 236 -26.17 -10.86 5.28
C LYS A 236 -25.64 -10.19 6.55
N ASN A 237 -26.39 -9.24 7.09
CA ASN A 237 -25.97 -8.40 8.19
C ASN A 237 -27.00 -8.32 9.32
N GLU A 238 -26.61 -7.96 10.54
CA GLU A 238 -27.60 -7.72 11.60
C GLU A 238 -28.40 -6.45 11.31
N THR A 239 -27.69 -5.34 11.03
CA THR A 239 -28.28 -4.04 10.73
C THR A 239 -27.81 -3.49 9.40
N VAL A 240 -28.76 -3.03 8.57
CA VAL A 240 -28.46 -2.36 7.30
C VAL A 240 -29.23 -1.05 7.20
N ILE A 241 -28.50 0.03 6.91
CA ILE A 241 -29.03 1.30 6.44
C ILE A 241 -28.48 1.53 5.04
N SER A 242 -29.32 1.49 4.02
CA SER A 242 -28.87 1.59 2.63
C SER A 242 -29.69 2.58 1.81
N GLU A 243 -29.01 3.41 1.03
CA GLU A 243 -29.60 4.20 -0.04
C GLU A 243 -29.08 3.70 -1.39
N MET A 244 -29.96 3.16 -2.22
CA MET A 244 -29.65 2.58 -3.53
C MET A 244 -30.33 3.39 -4.63
N LYS A 245 -29.53 4.04 -5.48
CA LYS A 245 -29.95 4.81 -6.66
C LYS A 245 -29.25 4.23 -7.88
N ASN A 246 -29.75 3.12 -8.41
CA ASN A 246 -29.09 2.41 -9.49
C ASN A 246 -30.03 2.15 -10.68
N GLU A 247 -29.51 1.97 -11.89
CA GLU A 247 -30.35 1.67 -13.05
C GLU A 247 -30.88 0.22 -13.01
N GLY A 248 -29.99 -0.74 -12.72
CA GLY A 248 -30.28 -2.15 -12.55
C GLY A 248 -29.79 -2.70 -11.21
N VAL A 249 -30.67 -3.37 -10.47
CA VAL A 249 -30.33 -4.01 -9.19
C VAL A 249 -30.82 -5.44 -9.14
N ILE A 250 -29.92 -6.35 -8.79
CA ILE A 250 -30.20 -7.68 -8.26
C ILE A 250 -29.65 -7.71 -6.84
N CYS A 251 -30.52 -7.80 -5.83
CA CYS A 251 -30.05 -7.85 -4.46
C CYS A 251 -30.74 -8.93 -3.64
N GLU A 252 -29.95 -9.72 -2.92
CA GLU A 252 -30.42 -10.65 -1.91
C GLU A 252 -30.11 -10.09 -0.52
N MET A 253 -31.16 -9.79 0.26
CA MET A 253 -31.02 -9.25 1.62
C MET A 253 -31.53 -10.27 2.64
N LYS A 254 -30.64 -10.76 3.49
CA LYS A 254 -30.90 -11.65 4.64
C LYS A 254 -30.40 -10.96 5.92
N ASN A 255 -31.12 -9.92 6.34
CA ASN A 255 -30.72 -9.09 7.48
C ASN A 255 -31.79 -9.10 8.59
N GLU A 256 -31.39 -8.85 9.84
CA GLU A 256 -32.32 -8.78 10.98
C GLU A 256 -33.11 -7.47 11.00
N ALA A 257 -32.42 -6.34 10.78
CA ALA A 257 -33.01 -5.01 10.70
C ALA A 257 -32.55 -4.30 9.43
N VAL A 258 -33.50 -3.76 8.66
CA VAL A 258 -33.24 -3.07 7.39
C VAL A 258 -33.99 -1.75 7.34
N ILE A 259 -33.25 -0.67 7.06
CA ILE A 259 -33.77 0.60 6.57
C ILE A 259 -33.18 0.78 5.17
N CYS A 260 -34.01 0.59 4.14
CA CYS A 260 -33.54 0.67 2.76
C CYS A 260 -34.42 1.63 1.94
N GLU A 261 -33.79 2.61 1.29
CA GLU A 261 -34.41 3.43 0.25
C GLU A 261 -33.86 2.98 -1.11
N MET A 262 -34.73 2.43 -1.97
CA MET A 262 -34.37 2.00 -3.33
C MET A 262 -35.08 2.86 -4.36
N LYS A 263 -34.31 3.47 -5.26
CA LYS A 263 -34.78 4.18 -6.45
C LYS A 263 -34.12 3.56 -7.67
N ASN A 264 -34.81 2.60 -8.27
CA ASN A 264 -34.27 1.85 -9.40
C ASN A 264 -35.17 1.98 -10.63
N GLU A 265 -34.56 2.03 -11.81
CA GLU A 265 -35.30 2.01 -13.08
C GLU A 265 -35.76 0.58 -13.44
N THR A 266 -34.96 -0.43 -13.08
CA THR A 266 -35.29 -1.86 -13.25
C THR A 266 -34.85 -2.68 -12.03
N VAL A 267 -35.76 -3.49 -11.47
CA VAL A 267 -35.49 -4.41 -10.36
C VAL A 267 -35.78 -5.84 -10.83
N ILE A 268 -34.83 -6.76 -10.63
CA ILE A 268 -34.98 -8.20 -10.92
C ILE A 268 -34.79 -9.00 -9.64
#